data_AF-A0A923V083-F1
#
_entry.id   AF-A0A923V083-F1
#
_cell.length_a   1.000
_cell.length_b   1.000
_cell.length_c   1.000
_cell.angle_alpha   90.00
_cell.angle_beta   90.00
_cell.angle_gamma   90.00
#
_symmetry.space_group_name_H-M   'P 1'
#
loop_
_entity.id
_entity.type
_entity.pdbx_description
1 polymer ?
#
loop_
_entity_poly.entity_id
_entity_poly.type
_entity_poly.pdbx_seq_one_letter_code
_entity_poly.pdbx_strand_id
1 'polypeptide(L)'
;MHGIPARPGEQGSVLMIGLIMLVLLTLMTLTSFRVGKGNLQVVANAQQKAQALAAAQGAIEKTISTAQFSVTPSDALPTPCNGVANSDCVDIDGDGTTDITVAIAPTCVSNRIIPNAALNLADAEDKGCTLGNGQDFGTDGATSNNSLCTNILWDVAATATDATTGAKLTANQGVALRVSSSQVCP
;
A
#
# COMPACT_ATOMS: atom_id res chain seq x y z
N MET A 1 -94.32 8.17 -8.64
CA MET A 1 -93.58 7.00 -8.14
C MET A 1 -92.44 6.74 -9.13
N HIS A 2 -91.24 7.25 -8.85
CA HIS A 2 -90.08 7.11 -9.74
C HIS A 2 -88.96 6.46 -8.93
N GLY A 3 -88.72 5.17 -9.17
CA GLY A 3 -87.73 4.38 -8.46
C GLY A 3 -86.33 4.70 -8.97
N ILE A 4 -85.46 5.14 -8.06
CA ILE A 4 -84.03 5.35 -8.33
C ILE A 4 -83.35 3.97 -8.40
N PRO A 5 -82.63 3.62 -9.48
CA PRO A 5 -81.94 2.35 -9.58
C PRO A 5 -80.72 2.31 -8.65
N ALA A 6 -80.64 1.29 -7.80
CA ALA A 6 -79.47 1.01 -6.96
C ALA A 6 -78.32 0.48 -7.84
N ARG A 7 -77.15 1.12 -7.76
CA ARG A 7 -75.93 0.69 -8.48
C ARG A 7 -75.36 -0.58 -7.83
N PRO A 8 -75.01 -1.63 -8.60
CA PRO A 8 -74.35 -2.81 -8.07
C PRO A 8 -73.00 -2.44 -7.44
N GLY A 9 -72.73 -2.94 -6.23
CA GLY A 9 -71.52 -2.60 -5.47
C GLY A 9 -70.23 -3.17 -6.09
N GLU A 10 -69.25 -2.31 -6.32
CA GLU A 10 -67.89 -2.62 -6.79
C GLU A 10 -67.01 -3.31 -5.72
N GLN A 11 -67.56 -4.26 -4.95
CA GLN A 11 -66.88 -4.82 -3.78
C GLN A 11 -65.84 -5.91 -4.12
N GLY A 12 -65.85 -6.47 -5.33
CA GLY A 12 -64.90 -7.53 -5.75
C GLY A 12 -63.57 -7.00 -6.31
N SER A 13 -63.58 -5.86 -7.01
CA SER A 13 -62.42 -5.34 -7.73
C SER A 13 -61.37 -4.70 -6.82
N VAL A 14 -61.80 -4.09 -5.70
CA VAL A 14 -60.91 -3.40 -4.75
C VAL A 14 -59.94 -4.35 -4.07
N LEU A 15 -60.38 -5.57 -3.75
CA LEU A 15 -59.55 -6.58 -3.09
C LEU A 15 -58.47 -7.13 -4.04
N MET A 16 -58.81 -7.26 -5.33
CA MET A 16 -57.86 -7.69 -6.36
C MET A 16 -56.80 -6.61 -6.63
N ILE A 17 -57.21 -5.36 -6.77
CA ILE A 17 -56.30 -4.22 -6.95
C ILE A 17 -55.41 -4.05 -5.71
N GLY A 18 -55.98 -4.21 -4.50
CA GLY A 18 -55.23 -4.16 -3.26
C GLY A 18 -54.14 -5.23 -3.19
N LEU A 19 -54.43 -6.47 -3.61
CA LEU A 19 -53.45 -7.56 -3.62
C LEU A 19 -52.35 -7.33 -4.67
N ILE A 20 -52.71 -6.82 -5.85
CA ILE A 20 -51.74 -6.44 -6.89
C ILE A 20 -50.81 -5.33 -6.35
N MET A 21 -51.36 -4.28 -5.74
CA MET A 21 -50.56 -3.19 -5.16
C MET A 21 -49.67 -3.69 -4.02
N LEU A 22 -50.15 -4.60 -3.18
CA LEU A 22 -49.36 -5.16 -2.09
C LEU A 22 -48.20 -6.02 -2.63
N VAL A 23 -48.42 -6.77 -3.70
CA VAL A 23 -47.35 -7.50 -4.42
C VAL A 23 -46.34 -6.53 -5.05
N LEU A 24 -46.78 -5.43 -5.65
CA LEU A 24 -45.87 -4.46 -6.26
C LEU A 24 -45.01 -3.74 -5.20
N LEU A 25 -45.62 -3.32 -4.08
CA LEU A 25 -44.89 -2.69 -2.98
C LEU A 25 -43.89 -3.62 -2.32
N THR A 26 -44.25 -4.90 -2.14
CA THR A 26 -43.33 -5.91 -1.60
C THR A 26 -42.17 -6.20 -2.57
N LEU A 27 -42.42 -6.25 -3.88
CA LEU A 27 -41.36 -6.38 -4.88
C LEU A 27 -40.42 -5.17 -4.88
N MET A 28 -40.95 -3.95 -4.82
CA MET A 28 -40.15 -2.72 -4.76
C MET A 28 -39.29 -2.62 -3.48
N THR A 29 -39.82 -3.06 -2.34
CA THR A 29 -39.05 -3.07 -1.09
C THR A 29 -37.96 -4.14 -1.13
N LEU A 30 -38.25 -5.35 -1.62
CA LEU A 30 -37.25 -6.41 -1.76
C LEU A 30 -36.11 -6.04 -2.73
N THR A 31 -36.42 -5.39 -3.85
CA THR A 31 -35.39 -4.91 -4.78
C THR A 31 -34.53 -3.82 -4.15
N SER A 32 -35.14 -2.88 -3.42
CA SER A 32 -34.42 -1.83 -2.69
C SER A 32 -33.44 -2.41 -1.66
N PHE A 33 -33.84 -3.44 -0.90
CA PHE A 33 -32.94 -4.11 0.03
C PHE A 33 -31.80 -4.85 -0.65
N ARG A 34 -32.06 -5.47 -1.81
CA ARG A 34 -31.02 -6.15 -2.60
C ARG A 34 -29.98 -5.15 -3.15
N VAL A 35 -30.44 -4.02 -3.68
CA VAL A 35 -29.56 -2.93 -4.14
C VAL A 35 -28.74 -2.37 -2.98
N GLY A 36 -29.37 -2.13 -1.82
CA GLY A 36 -28.68 -1.67 -0.62
C GLY A 36 -27.57 -2.61 -0.16
N LYS A 37 -27.84 -3.93 -0.12
CA LYS A 37 -26.83 -4.94 0.23
C LYS A 37 -25.66 -4.98 -0.76
N GLY A 38 -25.93 -4.84 -2.06
CA GLY A 38 -24.88 -4.80 -3.08
C GLY A 38 -23.93 -3.62 -2.88
N ASN A 39 -24.47 -2.41 -2.67
CA ASN A 39 -23.67 -1.22 -2.42
C ASN A 39 -22.80 -1.34 -1.15
N LEU A 40 -23.37 -1.89 -0.07
CA LEU A 40 -22.63 -2.11 1.18
C LEU A 40 -21.47 -3.09 1.00
N GLN A 41 -21.67 -4.17 0.23
CA GLN A 41 -20.60 -5.12 -0.04
C GLN A 41 -19.44 -4.49 -0.83
N VAL A 42 -19.75 -3.59 -1.78
CA VAL A 42 -18.72 -2.84 -2.51
C VAL A 42 -17.90 -1.95 -1.58
N VAL A 43 -18.57 -1.21 -0.69
CA VAL A 43 -17.89 -0.34 0.28
C VAL A 43 -17.04 -1.16 1.26
N ALA A 44 -17.54 -2.28 1.76
CA ALA A 44 -16.79 -3.17 2.63
C ALA A 44 -15.51 -3.71 1.94
N ASN A 45 -15.61 -4.16 0.70
CA ASN A 45 -14.45 -4.60 -0.07
C ASN A 45 -13.44 -3.47 -0.33
N ALA A 46 -13.93 -2.24 -0.56
CA ALA A 46 -13.06 -1.08 -0.73
C ALA A 46 -12.34 -0.70 0.57
N GLN A 47 -13.04 -0.79 1.71
CA GLN A 47 -12.46 -0.54 3.03
C GLN A 47 -11.36 -1.56 3.36
N GLN A 48 -11.59 -2.85 3.12
CA GLN A 48 -10.58 -3.90 3.34
C GLN A 48 -9.32 -3.66 2.51
N LYS A 49 -9.49 -3.26 1.24
CA LYS A 49 -8.35 -2.90 0.38
C LYS A 49 -7.60 -1.67 0.89
N ALA A 50 -8.32 -0.66 1.37
CA ALA A 50 -7.72 0.56 1.91
C ALA A 50 -6.92 0.27 3.19
N GLN A 51 -7.43 -0.60 4.07
CA GLN A 51 -6.73 -1.06 5.27
C GLN A 51 -5.44 -1.82 4.92
N ALA A 52 -5.50 -2.77 3.98
CA ALA A 52 -4.31 -3.48 3.50
C ALA A 52 -3.27 -2.54 2.87
N LEU A 53 -3.72 -1.54 2.10
CA LEU A 53 -2.83 -0.53 1.52
C LEU A 53 -2.17 0.34 2.60
N ALA A 54 -2.94 0.81 3.58
CA ALA A 54 -2.40 1.61 4.68
C ALA A 54 -1.39 0.81 5.51
N ALA A 55 -1.67 -0.47 5.79
CA ALA A 55 -0.74 -1.37 6.46
C ALA A 55 0.56 -1.58 5.66
N ALA A 56 0.46 -1.83 4.35
CA ALA A 56 1.62 -1.97 3.48
C ALA A 56 2.47 -0.68 3.45
N GLN A 57 1.84 0.49 3.33
CA GLN A 57 2.53 1.78 3.36
C GLN A 57 3.19 2.04 4.71
N GLY A 58 2.51 1.78 5.83
CA GLY A 58 3.09 1.92 7.16
C GLY A 58 4.32 1.04 7.37
N ALA A 59 4.29 -0.20 6.86
CA ALA A 59 5.43 -1.10 6.89
C ALA A 59 6.61 -0.62 6.03
N ILE A 60 6.34 -0.03 4.87
CA ILE A 60 7.36 0.64 4.05
C ILE A 60 7.96 1.81 4.83
N GLU A 61 7.14 2.69 5.40
CA GLU A 61 7.62 3.85 6.17
C GLU A 61 8.51 3.42 7.36
N LYS A 62 8.11 2.38 8.11
CA LYS A 62 8.95 1.79 9.16
C LYS A 62 10.29 1.29 8.61
N THR A 63 10.26 0.64 7.45
CA THR A 63 11.45 0.08 6.79
C THR A 63 12.42 1.21 6.38
N ILE A 64 11.93 2.21 5.64
CA ILE A 64 12.75 3.30 5.09
C ILE A 64 13.14 4.34 6.15
N SER A 65 12.44 4.39 7.28
CA SER A 65 12.80 5.27 8.41
C SER A 65 14.16 4.93 9.03
N THR A 66 14.71 3.77 8.67
CA THR A 66 16.05 3.33 9.07
C THR A 66 16.89 2.98 7.84
N ALA A 67 18.21 3.03 7.94
CA ALA A 67 19.09 2.57 6.86
C ALA A 67 19.27 1.04 6.83
N GLN A 68 18.61 0.30 7.73
CA GLN A 68 18.83 -1.14 7.93
C GLN A 68 18.54 -1.96 6.67
N PHE A 69 17.51 -1.59 5.91
CA PHE A 69 17.20 -2.22 4.61
C PHE A 69 18.36 -2.19 3.60
N SER A 70 19.27 -1.22 3.72
CA SER A 70 20.42 -1.07 2.82
C SER A 70 21.67 -1.82 3.27
N VAL A 71 21.73 -2.22 4.54
CA VAL A 71 22.88 -2.90 5.17
C VAL A 71 22.58 -4.40 5.36
N THR A 72 21.38 -4.73 5.83
CA THR A 72 20.91 -6.09 6.09
C THR A 72 19.52 -6.31 5.47
N PRO A 73 19.38 -6.35 4.13
CA PRO A 73 18.07 -6.46 3.48
C PRO A 73 17.33 -7.77 3.80
N SER A 74 18.02 -8.81 4.26
CA SER A 74 17.38 -10.04 4.75
C SER A 74 16.62 -9.84 6.06
N ASP A 75 16.91 -8.76 6.81
CA ASP A 75 16.22 -8.34 8.01
C ASP A 75 16.25 -6.80 8.10
N ALA A 76 15.34 -6.18 7.36
CA ALA A 76 15.31 -4.75 7.06
C ALA A 76 14.59 -3.91 8.10
N LEU A 77 13.95 -4.54 9.09
CA LEU A 77 13.19 -3.90 10.15
C LEU A 77 13.92 -4.05 11.49
N PRO A 78 13.97 -2.99 12.32
CA PRO A 78 14.52 -3.10 13.67
C PRO A 78 13.68 -3.97 14.61
N THR A 79 12.37 -4.06 14.38
CA THR A 79 11.42 -4.78 15.24
C THR A 79 10.46 -5.58 14.39
N PRO A 80 10.91 -6.71 13.80
CA PRO A 80 10.06 -7.55 12.97
C PRO A 80 8.94 -8.19 13.78
N CYS A 81 7.81 -8.41 13.13
CA CYS A 81 6.68 -9.07 13.78
C CYS A 81 7.03 -10.47 14.25
N ASN A 82 6.78 -10.77 15.53
CA ASN A 82 7.04 -12.07 16.15
C ASN A 82 8.47 -12.59 15.91
N GLY A 83 9.44 -11.68 15.69
CA GLY A 83 10.82 -12.05 15.38
C GLY A 83 11.04 -12.63 13.97
N VAL A 84 10.03 -12.60 13.10
CA VAL A 84 10.14 -13.06 11.71
C VAL A 84 10.67 -11.92 10.84
N ALA A 85 11.93 -12.05 10.42
CA ALA A 85 12.60 -11.05 9.59
C ALA A 85 11.73 -10.60 8.39
N ASN A 86 11.83 -9.30 8.06
CA ASN A 86 11.06 -8.68 6.99
C ASN A 86 9.54 -8.87 7.10
N SER A 87 9.01 -8.85 8.32
CA SER A 87 7.56 -8.84 8.54
C SER A 87 7.13 -7.75 9.52
N ASP A 88 5.94 -7.19 9.28
CA ASP A 88 5.27 -6.24 10.17
C ASP A 88 3.86 -6.73 10.48
N CYS A 89 3.36 -6.40 11.66
CA CYS A 89 2.02 -6.77 12.10
C CYS A 89 1.24 -5.53 12.47
N VAL A 90 0.01 -5.49 11.97
CA VAL A 90 -0.90 -4.37 12.18
C VAL A 90 -2.17 -4.91 12.83
N ASP A 91 -2.46 -4.32 13.99
CA ASP A 91 -3.71 -4.47 14.73
C ASP A 91 -4.51 -3.18 14.48
N ILE A 92 -5.61 -3.28 13.74
CA ILE A 92 -6.37 -2.13 13.24
C ILE A 92 -7.39 -1.66 14.28
N ASP A 93 -7.97 -2.59 15.04
CA ASP A 93 -9.01 -2.29 16.03
C ASP A 93 -8.50 -2.25 17.48
N GLY A 94 -7.24 -2.61 17.70
CA GLY A 94 -6.54 -2.51 18.98
C GLY A 94 -6.92 -3.62 19.96
N ASP A 95 -7.42 -4.76 19.48
CA ASP A 95 -7.87 -5.87 20.32
C ASP A 95 -6.71 -6.75 20.84
N GLY A 96 -5.47 -6.48 20.41
CA GLY A 96 -4.27 -7.21 20.77
C GLY A 96 -3.98 -8.41 19.87
N THR A 97 -4.80 -8.64 18.85
CA THR A 97 -4.64 -9.67 17.82
C THR A 97 -4.16 -9.01 16.53
N THR A 98 -3.32 -9.69 15.75
CA THR A 98 -2.89 -9.17 14.46
C THR A 98 -3.98 -9.40 13.41
N ASP A 99 -4.45 -8.31 12.79
CA ASP A 99 -5.40 -8.37 11.67
C ASP A 99 -4.68 -8.57 10.34
N ILE A 100 -3.60 -7.82 10.13
CA ILE A 100 -2.86 -7.78 8.87
C ILE A 100 -1.40 -8.09 9.13
N THR A 101 -0.90 -9.09 8.41
CA THR A 101 0.53 -9.38 8.33
C THR A 101 1.09 -8.82 7.03
N VAL A 102 2.19 -8.08 7.11
CA VAL A 102 2.87 -7.49 5.97
C VAL A 102 4.22 -8.18 5.77
N ALA A 103 4.45 -8.74 4.58
CA ALA A 103 5.75 -9.27 4.18
C ALA A 103 6.51 -8.23 3.35
N ILE A 104 7.77 -7.97 3.69
CA ILE A 104 8.59 -6.91 3.10
C ILE A 104 9.73 -7.51 2.30
N ALA A 105 10.04 -6.91 1.16
CA ALA A 105 11.08 -7.37 0.25
C ALA A 105 11.81 -6.15 -0.32
N PRO A 106 12.87 -5.66 0.35
CA PRO A 106 13.74 -4.64 -0.21
C PRO A 106 14.65 -5.28 -1.27
N THR A 107 14.67 -4.67 -2.45
CA THR A 107 15.48 -5.14 -3.58
C THR A 107 16.35 -4.01 -4.11
N CYS A 108 17.63 -4.31 -4.34
CA CYS A 108 18.55 -3.34 -4.93
C CYS A 108 18.31 -3.29 -6.44
N VAL A 109 17.84 -2.15 -6.94
CA VAL A 109 17.49 -1.96 -8.36
C VAL A 109 18.67 -1.40 -9.15
N SER A 110 19.45 -0.51 -8.55
CA SER A 110 20.59 0.13 -9.22
C SER A 110 21.65 0.57 -8.22
N ASN A 111 22.91 0.46 -8.61
CA ASN A 111 24.05 1.03 -7.88
C ASN A 111 24.91 1.82 -8.87
N ARG A 112 24.94 3.15 -8.74
CA ARG A 112 25.65 4.04 -9.67
C ARG A 112 26.54 5.03 -8.94
N ILE A 113 27.84 4.86 -9.14
CA ILE A 113 28.87 5.77 -8.62
C ILE A 113 28.62 7.19 -9.15
N ILE A 114 28.76 8.17 -8.26
CA ILE A 114 28.69 9.58 -8.62
C ILE A 114 30.08 10.00 -9.10
N PRO A 115 30.24 10.51 -10.34
CA PRO A 115 31.53 11.02 -10.78
C PRO A 115 31.86 12.35 -10.07
N ASN A 116 33.15 12.66 -9.88
CA ASN A 116 33.60 13.90 -9.24
C ASN A 116 33.06 15.15 -9.96
N ALA A 117 32.91 15.09 -11.28
CA ALA A 117 32.34 16.18 -12.08
C ALA A 117 30.84 16.44 -11.83
N ALA A 118 30.13 15.49 -11.21
CA ALA A 118 28.71 15.64 -10.84
C ALA A 118 28.50 16.04 -9.37
N LEU A 119 29.58 16.22 -8.59
CA LEU A 119 29.50 16.71 -7.22
C LEU A 119 29.30 18.21 -7.18
N ASN A 120 28.35 18.65 -6.38
CA ASN A 120 28.16 20.05 -6.01
C ASN A 120 28.90 20.33 -4.70
N LEU A 121 30.11 20.88 -4.79
CA LEU A 121 30.92 21.18 -3.60
C LEU A 121 30.38 22.33 -2.74
N ALA A 122 29.26 22.96 -3.11
CA ALA A 122 28.52 23.83 -2.19
C ALA A 122 27.75 23.02 -1.13
N ASP A 123 27.32 21.80 -1.46
CA ASP A 123 26.55 20.91 -0.58
C ASP A 123 27.49 20.15 0.38
N ALA A 124 27.13 20.10 1.66
CA ALA A 124 27.98 19.48 2.68
C ALA A 124 28.13 17.96 2.47
N GLU A 125 27.07 17.32 1.98
CA GLU A 125 27.00 15.90 1.66
C GLU A 125 27.98 15.53 0.53
N ASP A 126 28.08 16.38 -0.50
CA ASP A 126 28.96 16.15 -1.66
C ASP A 126 30.43 16.43 -1.32
N LYS A 127 30.72 17.32 -0.37
CA LYS A 127 32.10 17.52 0.14
C LYS A 127 32.65 16.23 0.74
N GLY A 128 31.83 15.47 1.48
CA GLY A 128 32.21 14.18 2.05
C GLY A 128 32.48 13.09 1.00
N CYS A 129 31.97 13.28 -0.21
CA CYS A 129 32.18 12.36 -1.34
C CYS A 129 33.49 12.62 -2.09
N THR A 130 34.17 13.74 -1.85
CA THR A 130 35.44 14.02 -2.52
C THR A 130 36.54 13.10 -2.00
N LEU A 131 37.32 12.53 -2.92
CA LEU A 131 38.67 12.05 -2.57
C LEU A 131 39.45 13.30 -2.13
N GLY A 132 39.88 13.37 -0.86
CA GLY A 132 40.91 14.33 -0.49
C GLY A 132 42.05 14.17 -1.48
N ASN A 133 42.28 15.21 -2.29
CA ASN A 133 43.11 15.23 -3.51
C ASN A 133 44.01 13.99 -3.63
N GLY A 134 43.72 13.11 -4.59
CA GLY A 134 44.63 12.03 -4.94
C GLY A 134 46.01 12.63 -5.15
N GLN A 135 46.96 12.23 -4.33
CA GLN A 135 48.37 12.57 -4.53
C GLN A 135 48.78 11.93 -5.85
N ASP A 136 48.77 12.75 -6.89
CA ASP A 136 49.23 12.40 -8.23
C ASP A 136 50.76 12.23 -8.18
N PHE A 137 51.19 11.06 -7.70
CA PHE A 137 52.53 10.55 -7.94
C PHE A 137 52.49 9.67 -9.20
N GLY A 138 52.15 10.28 -10.34
CA GLY A 138 52.76 9.99 -11.64
C GLY A 138 52.69 8.53 -12.13
N THR A 139 51.47 8.00 -12.33
CA THR A 139 51.29 6.89 -13.29
C THR A 139 50.14 7.20 -14.23
N ASP A 140 50.49 7.39 -15.50
CA ASP A 140 49.58 7.60 -16.63
C ASP A 140 48.67 6.37 -16.77
N GLY A 141 47.35 6.54 -16.54
CA GLY A 141 46.34 5.50 -16.72
C GLY A 141 45.40 5.20 -15.54
N ALA A 142 45.60 5.77 -14.35
CA ALA A 142 44.74 5.52 -13.17
C ALA A 142 43.81 6.71 -12.84
N THR A 143 43.06 7.22 -13.82
CA THR A 143 42.09 8.31 -13.59
C THR A 143 40.70 7.76 -13.30
N SER A 144 40.43 7.27 -12.09
CA SER A 144 39.03 7.12 -11.71
C SER A 144 38.48 8.52 -11.42
N ASN A 145 37.74 9.09 -12.38
CA ASN A 145 37.01 10.36 -12.18
C ASN A 145 35.78 10.18 -11.27
N ASN A 146 35.85 9.20 -10.38
CA ASN A 146 34.77 8.69 -9.53
C ASN A 146 34.93 9.26 -8.12
N SER A 147 33.82 9.60 -7.48
CA SER A 147 33.80 10.02 -6.09
C SER A 147 33.81 8.83 -5.13
N LEU A 148 33.92 9.11 -3.83
CA LEU A 148 33.76 8.14 -2.74
C LEU A 148 32.28 7.79 -2.48
N CYS A 149 31.35 8.34 -3.25
CA CYS A 149 29.92 8.09 -3.07
C CYS A 149 29.28 7.41 -4.28
N THR A 150 28.28 6.60 -3.98
CA THR A 150 27.40 5.98 -4.95
C THR A 150 25.95 6.21 -4.56
N ASN A 151 25.07 6.37 -5.55
CA ASN A 151 23.64 6.36 -5.33
C ASN A 151 23.12 4.94 -5.57
N ILE A 152 22.50 4.36 -4.55
CA ILE A 152 21.83 3.07 -4.63
C ILE A 152 20.32 3.31 -4.62
N LEU A 153 19.64 2.78 -5.63
CA LEU A 153 18.19 2.75 -5.71
C LEU A 153 17.68 1.41 -5.20
N TRP A 154 16.78 1.46 -4.23
CA TRP A 154 16.08 0.32 -3.69
C TRP A 154 14.60 0.39 -4.07
N ASP A 155 14.00 -0.76 -4.40
CA ASP A 155 12.54 -0.93 -4.44
C ASP A 155 12.13 -1.75 -3.23
N VAL A 156 11.31 -1.15 -2.37
CA VAL A 156 10.77 -1.79 -1.17
C VAL A 156 9.35 -2.22 -1.48
N ALA A 157 9.17 -3.51 -1.72
CA ALA A 157 7.86 -4.11 -1.88
C ALA A 157 7.31 -4.56 -0.52
N ALA A 158 6.08 -4.19 -0.20
CA ALA A 158 5.36 -4.62 0.99
C ALA A 158 4.03 -5.26 0.60
N THR A 159 3.85 -6.52 0.98
CA THR A 159 2.66 -7.31 0.69
C THR A 159 1.86 -7.53 1.96
N ALA A 160 0.76 -6.78 2.10
CA ALA A 160 -0.19 -6.92 3.19
C ALA A 160 -1.18 -8.06 2.90
N THR A 161 -1.44 -8.88 3.92
CA THR A 161 -2.43 -9.96 3.90
C THR A 161 -3.31 -9.85 5.13
N ASP A 162 -4.60 -9.61 4.92
CA ASP A 162 -5.63 -9.59 5.97
C ASP A 162 -6.06 -11.03 6.29
N ALA A 163 -5.93 -11.43 7.55
CA ALA A 163 -6.22 -12.78 8.02
C ALA A 163 -7.73 -13.10 8.07
N THR A 164 -8.58 -12.09 8.25
CA THR A 164 -10.03 -12.24 8.37
C THR A 164 -10.71 -12.34 7.01
N THR A 165 -10.25 -11.53 6.06
CA THR A 165 -10.92 -11.37 4.76
C THR A 165 -10.19 -12.07 3.61
N GLY A 166 -8.90 -12.38 3.80
CA GLY A 166 -8.02 -12.88 2.75
C GLY A 166 -7.63 -11.82 1.73
N ALA A 167 -7.94 -10.54 1.98
CA ALA A 167 -7.52 -9.44 1.12
C ALA A 167 -5.99 -9.38 1.09
N LYS A 168 -5.43 -9.40 -0.13
CA LYS A 168 -4.00 -9.30 -0.36
C LYS A 168 -3.70 -8.13 -1.28
N LEU A 169 -2.74 -7.30 -0.88
CA LEU A 169 -2.32 -6.14 -1.65
C LEU A 169 -0.81 -5.96 -1.51
N THR A 170 -0.16 -5.61 -2.62
CA THR A 170 1.27 -5.26 -2.64
C THR A 170 1.43 -3.79 -2.99
N ALA A 171 2.18 -3.05 -2.19
CA ALA A 171 2.63 -1.70 -2.47
C ALA A 171 4.14 -1.71 -2.67
N ASN A 172 4.63 -0.92 -3.64
CA ASN A 172 6.05 -0.78 -3.92
C ASN A 172 6.44 0.68 -3.78
N GLN A 173 7.60 0.95 -3.19
CA GLN A 173 8.14 2.29 -3.08
C GLN A 173 9.65 2.29 -3.40
N GLY A 174 10.05 3.18 -4.29
CA GLY A 174 11.45 3.42 -4.62
C GLY A 174 12.10 4.40 -3.65
N VAL A 175 13.27 4.06 -3.11
CA VAL A 175 14.08 4.94 -2.25
C VAL A 175 15.53 4.97 -2.73
N ALA A 176 16.08 6.17 -2.85
CA ALA A 176 17.47 6.37 -3.22
C ALA A 176 18.29 6.73 -1.97
N LEU A 177 19.39 6.02 -1.77
CA LEU A 177 20.37 6.29 -0.72
C LEU A 177 21.70 6.65 -1.34
N ARG A 178 22.34 7.67 -0.78
CA ARG A 178 23.74 7.97 -1.05
C ARG A 178 24.60 7.31 0.00
N VAL A 179 25.49 6.44 -0.43
CA VAL A 179 26.36 5.63 0.45
C VAL A 179 27.79 5.62 -0.08
N SER A 180 28.71 5.04 0.69
CA SER A 180 30.09 4.83 0.24
C SER A 180 30.13 4.05 -1.08
N SER A 181 31.04 4.42 -1.98
CA SER A 181 31.27 3.72 -3.25
C SER A 181 31.76 2.27 -3.07
N SER A 182 32.17 1.89 -1.86
CA SER A 182 32.47 0.50 -1.50
C SER A 182 31.23 -0.36 -1.23
N GLN A 183 30.06 0.25 -1.02
CA GLN A 183 28.82 -0.47 -0.78
C GLN A 183 28.27 -0.98 -2.12
N VAL A 184 27.99 -2.28 -2.16
CA VAL A 184 27.45 -2.98 -3.33
C VAL A 184 26.01 -3.42 -3.07
N CYS A 185 25.23 -3.62 -4.13
CA CYS A 185 23.99 -4.37 -4.01
C CYS A 185 24.33 -5.79 -3.51
N PRO A 186 23.69 -6.25 -2.43
CA PRO A 186 23.83 -7.62 -1.96
C PRO A 186 23.18 -8.64 -2.91
#